data_AF-A0A7W7QEI2-F1
#
_entry.id   AF-A0A7W7QEI2-F1
#
_cell.length_a   1.000
_cell.length_b   1.000
_cell.length_c   1.000
_cell.angle_alpha   90.00
_cell.angle_beta   90.00
_cell.angle_gamma   90.00
#
_symmetry.space_group_name_H-M   'P 1'
#
loop_
_entity.id
_entity.type
_entity.pdbx_description
1 polymer ?
#
loop_
_entity_poly.entity_id
_entity_poly.type
_entity_poly.pdbx_seq_one_letter_code
_entity_poly.pdbx_strand_id
1 'polypeptide(L)'
;MDEVLFGVLAENIGKYLDGVDRRAEHSEELRLLVAAWRALLDLHRPEGRRGSCAGCAAARHRKGGMCSVWRVANAFFVRGG
;
A
#
# COMPACT_ATOMS: atom_id res chain seq x y z
N MET A 1 -2.62 13.93 2.41
CA MET A 1 -1.37 13.36 2.96
C MET A 1 -0.24 13.99 2.18
N ASP A 2 0.76 14.54 2.87
CA ASP A 2 1.94 15.12 2.22
C ASP A 2 2.76 14.01 1.53
N GLU A 3 3.47 14.36 0.44
CA GLU A 3 4.25 13.43 -0.39
C GLU A 3 5.36 12.74 0.42
N VAL A 4 5.98 13.49 1.33
CA VAL A 4 7.00 12.96 2.25
C VAL A 4 6.40 11.93 3.22
N LEU A 5 5.24 12.21 3.81
CA LEU A 5 4.56 11.28 4.72
C LEU A 5 4.11 10.00 4.00
N PHE A 6 3.68 10.14 2.74
CA PHE A 6 3.34 9.00 1.90
C PHE A 6 4.57 8.14 1.60
N GLY A 7 5.71 8.76 1.27
CA GLY A 7 6.97 8.05 1.01
C GLY A 7 7.41 7.18 2.20
N VAL A 8 7.40 7.75 3.41
CA VAL A 8 7.74 7.01 4.63
C VAL A 8 6.78 5.85 4.88
N LEU A 9 5.47 6.06 4.67
CA LEU A 9 4.47 5.00 4.81
C LEU A 9 4.71 3.86 3.80
N ALA A 10 4.94 4.20 2.53
CA ALA A 10 5.19 3.23 1.48
C ALA A 10 6.45 2.41 1.74
N GLU A 11 7.52 3.06 2.21
CA GLU A 11 8.76 2.39 2.59
C GLU A 11 8.54 1.39 3.75
N ASN A 12 7.83 1.81 4.80
CA ASN A 12 7.55 0.94 5.95
C ASN A 12 6.71 -0.28 5.56
N ILE A 13 5.67 -0.08 4.73
CA ILE A 13 4.87 -1.19 4.20
C ILE A 13 5.74 -2.12 3.34
N GLY A 14 6.60 -1.56 2.48
CA GLY A 14 7.54 -2.35 1.66
C GLY A 14 8.43 -3.24 2.52
N LYS A 15 9.08 -2.67 3.55
CA LYS A 15 9.92 -3.43 4.49
C LYS A 15 9.16 -4.55 5.20
N TYR A 16 7.90 -4.31 5.58
CA TYR A 16 7.06 -5.34 6.17
C TYR A 16 6.82 -6.49 5.19
N LEU A 17 6.38 -6.18 3.96
CA LEU A 17 6.11 -7.18 2.93
C LEU A 17 7.37 -7.97 2.57
N ASP A 18 8.54 -7.34 2.48
CA ASP A 18 9.82 -8.03 2.26
C ASP A 18 10.15 -8.99 3.41
N GLY A 19 9.83 -8.60 4.65
CA GLY A 19 9.99 -9.47 5.82
C GLY A 19 9.03 -10.65 5.82
N VAL A 20 7.81 -10.49 5.31
CA VAL A 20 6.86 -11.61 5.11
C VAL A 20 7.35 -12.54 4.00
N ASP A 21 7.78 -11.98 2.86
CA ASP A 21 8.27 -12.73 1.70
C ASP A 21 9.47 -13.62 2.05
N ARG A 22 10.43 -13.08 2.82
CA ARG A 22 11.57 -13.85 3.34
C ARG A 22 11.17 -14.99 4.28
N ARG A 23 10.04 -14.89 4.98
CA ARG A 23 9.54 -15.95 5.86
C ARG A 23 8.62 -16.93 5.13
N ALA A 24 8.18 -16.61 3.92
CA ALA A 24 7.31 -17.42 3.09
C ALA A 24 8.06 -18.55 2.36
N GLU A 25 9.25 -18.95 2.81
CA GLU A 25 10.14 -19.92 2.13
C GLU A 25 9.45 -21.24 1.75
N HIS A 26 8.43 -21.64 2.50
CA HIS A 26 7.68 -22.87 2.26
C HIS A 26 6.17 -22.66 2.04
N SER A 27 5.72 -21.42 1.80
CA SER A 27 4.30 -21.13 1.56
C SER A 27 4.12 -20.36 0.26
N GLU A 28 3.69 -21.08 -0.78
CA GLU A 28 3.31 -20.49 -2.07
C GLU A 28 2.15 -19.51 -1.92
N GLU A 29 1.15 -19.86 -1.10
CA GLU A 29 0.01 -18.99 -0.81
C GLU A 29 0.44 -17.64 -0.19
N LEU A 30 1.37 -17.68 0.77
CA LEU A 30 1.87 -16.45 1.39
C LEU A 30 2.66 -15.58 0.41
N ARG A 31 3.45 -16.19 -0.48
CA ARG A 31 4.14 -15.45 -1.56
C ARG A 31 3.15 -14.81 -2.54
N LEU A 32 2.10 -15.53 -2.92
CA LEU A 32 1.04 -15.00 -3.79
C LEU A 32 0.31 -13.83 -3.11
N LEU A 33 0.03 -13.93 -1.82
CA LEU A 33 -0.59 -12.85 -1.06
C LEU A 33 0.32 -11.61 -0.99
N VAL A 34 1.62 -11.79 -0.74
CA VAL A 34 2.60 -10.68 -0.78
C VAL A 34 2.63 -10.03 -2.16
N ALA A 35 2.70 -10.83 -3.23
CA ALA A 35 2.71 -10.34 -4.60
C ALA A 35 1.43 -9.57 -4.95
N ALA A 36 0.27 -10.08 -4.55
CA ALA A 36 -1.01 -9.42 -4.73
C ALA A 36 -1.07 -8.06 -4.02
N TRP A 37 -0.58 -7.97 -2.78
CA TRP A 37 -0.51 -6.70 -2.05
C TRP A 37 0.43 -5.69 -2.72
N ARG A 38 1.61 -6.13 -3.19
CA ARG A 38 2.53 -5.26 -3.94
C ARG A 38 1.85 -4.69 -5.19
N ALA A 39 1.24 -5.55 -6.00
CA ALA A 39 0.52 -5.14 -7.22
C ALA A 39 -0.64 -4.17 -6.92
N LEU A 40 -1.42 -4.43 -5.86
CA LEU A 40 -2.52 -3.56 -5.47
C LEU A 40 -2.02 -2.19 -4.97
N LEU A 41 -0.93 -2.13 -4.22
CA LEU A 41 -0.37 -0.87 -3.73
C LEU A 41 0.19 -0.01 -4.87
N ASP A 42 0.84 -0.64 -5.85
CA ASP A 42 1.35 0.04 -7.04
C ASP A 42 0.22 0.63 -7.89
N LEU A 43 -0.86 -0.13 -8.13
CA LEU A 43 -2.05 0.36 -8.83
C LEU A 43 -2.71 1.56 -8.13
N HIS A 44 -2.57 1.61 -6.80
CA HIS A 44 -3.14 2.67 -5.97
C HIS A 44 -2.11 3.75 -5.60
N ARG A 45 -0.94 3.79 -6.25
CA ARG A 45 0.04 4.84 -6.00
C ARG A 45 -0.59 6.22 -6.32
N PRO A 46 -0.41 7.22 -5.45
CA PRO A 46 -0.88 8.57 -5.73
C PRO A 46 -0.14 9.13 -6.95
N GLU A 47 -0.89 9.71 -7.88
CA GLU A 47 -0.34 10.39 -9.05
C GLU A 47 -0.48 11.92 -8.90
N GLY A 48 0.61 12.62 -9.22
CA GLY A 48 0.69 14.08 -9.26
C GLY A 48 0.59 14.78 -7.90
N ARG A 49 0.80 16.11 -7.91
CA ARG A 49 0.88 16.96 -6.70
C ARG A 49 -0.36 16.97 -5.81
N ARG A 50 -1.50 16.44 -6.28
CA ARG A 50 -2.77 16.42 -5.53
C ARG A 50 -2.96 15.13 -4.74
N GLY A 51 -2.05 14.15 -4.88
CA GLY A 51 -2.12 12.89 -4.15
C GLY A 51 -3.38 12.07 -4.45
N SER A 52 -3.99 12.24 -5.63
CA SER A 52 -5.13 11.43 -6.05
C SER A 52 -4.62 10.04 -6.40
N CYS A 53 -5.14 9.04 -5.72
CA CYS A 53 -4.88 7.64 -6.02
C CYS A 53 -5.34 7.31 -7.45
N ALA A 54 -4.42 6.83 -8.30
CA ALA A 54 -4.68 6.53 -9.71
C ALA A 54 -5.84 5.53 -9.88
N GLY A 55 -5.79 4.39 -9.17
CA GLY A 55 -6.86 3.38 -9.19
C GLY A 55 -8.19 3.84 -8.58
N CYS A 56 -8.21 4.92 -7.78
CA CYS A 56 -9.45 5.46 -7.22
C CYS A 56 -9.99 6.65 -7.99
N ALA A 57 -9.21 7.31 -8.84
CA ALA A 57 -9.62 8.52 -9.55
C ALA A 57 -10.82 8.31 -10.50
N ALA A 58 -11.08 7.06 -10.93
CA ALA A 58 -12.30 6.69 -11.65
C ALA A 58 -13.58 6.73 -10.79
N ALA A 59 -13.44 6.57 -9.47
CA ALA A 59 -14.52 6.71 -8.51
C ALA A 59 -14.44 8.11 -7.88
N ARG A 60 -15.54 8.86 -7.83
CA ARG A 60 -15.58 10.29 -7.45
C ARG A 60 -15.28 10.58 -5.96
N HIS A 61 -14.37 9.85 -5.33
CA HIS A 61 -14.12 9.94 -3.90
C HIS A 61 -12.99 10.90 -3.56
N ARG A 62 -13.43 12.01 -2.92
CA ARG A 62 -12.71 12.91 -2.01
C ARG A 62 -11.29 13.32 -2.40
N LYS A 63 -11.18 14.56 -2.90
CA LYS A 63 -9.94 15.35 -2.90
C LYS A 63 -9.36 15.38 -1.47
N GLY A 64 -8.12 14.90 -1.29
CA GLY A 64 -7.29 15.23 -0.12
C GLY A 64 -6.98 14.13 0.91
N GLY A 65 -7.32 12.85 0.66
CA GLY A 65 -7.09 11.78 1.64
C GLY A 65 -6.42 10.52 1.07
N MET A 66 -5.85 9.70 1.96
CA MET A 66 -5.34 8.36 1.63
C MET A 66 -6.49 7.42 1.25
N CYS A 67 -6.35 6.68 0.15
CA CYS A 67 -7.41 5.80 -0.32
C CYS A 67 -7.64 4.61 0.63
N SER A 68 -8.72 3.84 0.43
CA SER A 68 -9.05 2.69 1.27
C SER A 68 -7.95 1.63 1.30
N VAL A 69 -7.33 1.32 0.16
CA VAL A 69 -6.24 0.33 0.05
C VAL A 69 -5.07 0.71 0.97
N TRP A 70 -4.57 1.93 0.83
CA TRP A 70 -3.48 2.43 1.66
C TRP A 70 -3.86 2.58 3.14
N ARG A 71 -5.14 2.87 3.46
CA ARG A 71 -5.65 2.83 4.84
C ARG A 71 -5.60 1.43 5.44
N VAL A 72 -6.01 0.41 4.69
CA VAL A 72 -5.94 -0.99 5.13
C VAL A 72 -4.49 -1.41 5.31
N ALA A 73 -3.62 -1.16 4.33
CA ALA A 73 -2.21 -1.51 4.42
C ALA A 73 -1.53 -0.87 5.63
N ASN A 74 -1.79 0.41 5.91
CA ASN A 74 -1.28 1.09 7.10
C ASN A 74 -1.79 0.45 8.41
N ALA A 75 -3.07 0.06 8.47
CA ALA A 75 -3.63 -0.56 9.66
C ALA A 75 -2.97 -1.92 9.96
N PHE A 76 -2.80 -2.77 8.96
CA PHE A 76 -2.33 -4.15 9.16
C PHE A 76 -0.81 -4.32 9.13
N PHE A 77 -0.08 -3.50 8.37
CA PHE A 77 1.37 -3.69 8.18
C PHE A 77 2.24 -2.73 9.00
N VAL A 78 1.66 -1.64 9.52
CA VAL A 78 2.42 -0.61 10.26
C VAL A 78 1.94 -0.47 11.69
N ARG A 79 0.63 -0.36 11.91
CA ARG A 79 0.09 -0.11 13.26
C ARG A 79 0.00 -1.37 14.12
N GLY A 80 0.15 -2.55 13.52
CA GLY A 80 -0.18 -3.82 14.15
C GLY A 80 -1.70 -3.91 14.35
N GLY A 81 -2.30 -5.00 13.87
CA GLY A 81 -3.72 -5.27 14.16
C GLY A 81 -4.00 -5.33 15.66
#